data_AF-A0A6A0HDK0-F1
#
_entry.id   AF-A0A6A0HDK0-F1
#
_cell.length_a   1.000
_cell.length_b   1.000
_cell.length_c   1.000
_cell.angle_alpha   90.00
_cell.angle_beta   90.00
_cell.angle_gamma   90.00
#
_symmetry.space_group_name_H-M   'P 1'
#
loop_
_entity.id
_entity.type
_entity.pdbx_description
1 polymer ?
#
loop_
_entity_poly.entity_id
_entity_poly.type
_entity_poly.pdbx_seq_one_letter_code
_entity_poly.pdbx_strand_id
1 'polypeptide(L)'
;MGADRESARSEFEQVIELEIRLANATVPESERHDTGSNYLQLSLRDLKTEVPGILWDDYLRAFLGSDLRETEPIVVYTMPFLKRLGHIMSSTDKRVLWNYAMWRMVMKVTPHLTQEYQSRSHEFQTVLVGVQSRRKRWSLCIESTNKRLGMAVGALFIRDNFNHESKATALEMIHTLREAFSELLEENEWMDDETRAVAREKANAMNEKIGYPDMLTSPELLALEYENVTDDCGGRLFGQYLPLHGV
;
A
#
# COMPACT_ATOMS: atom_id res chain seq x y z
N MET A 1 23.42 -14.40 -6.63
CA MET A 1 23.22 -13.85 -8.00
C MET A 1 24.56 -13.71 -8.75
N GLY A 2 25.53 -14.61 -8.55
CA GLY A 2 26.76 -14.67 -9.34
C GLY A 2 27.83 -13.57 -9.10
N ALA A 3 27.56 -12.56 -8.27
CA ALA A 3 28.54 -11.51 -7.95
C ALA A 3 29.70 -12.04 -7.09
N ASP A 4 30.90 -11.51 -7.32
CA ASP A 4 32.06 -11.70 -6.45
C ASP A 4 31.78 -11.20 -5.02
N ARG A 5 32.31 -11.88 -4.01
CA ARG A 5 31.96 -11.65 -2.60
C ARG A 5 32.47 -10.31 -2.08
N GLU A 6 33.69 -9.92 -2.43
CA GLU A 6 34.29 -8.66 -1.96
C GLU A 6 33.62 -7.47 -2.63
N SER A 7 33.41 -7.58 -3.94
CA SER A 7 32.70 -6.59 -4.74
C SER A 7 31.26 -6.41 -4.24
N ALA A 8 30.54 -7.52 -4.02
CA ALA A 8 29.16 -7.47 -3.52
C ALA A 8 29.08 -6.81 -2.14
N ARG A 9 30.03 -7.07 -1.25
CA ARG A 9 30.07 -6.44 0.07
C ARG A 9 30.23 -4.93 -0.04
N SER A 10 31.24 -4.46 -0.78
CA SER A 10 31.52 -3.03 -0.92
C SER A 10 30.37 -2.27 -1.61
N GLU A 11 29.75 -2.87 -2.64
CA GLU A 11 28.58 -2.28 -3.29
C GLU A 11 27.36 -2.24 -2.37
N PHE A 12 27.16 -3.27 -1.55
CA PHE A 12 26.03 -3.32 -0.63
C PHE A 12 26.16 -2.33 0.54
N GLU A 13 27.39 -2.04 0.98
CA GLU A 13 27.64 -0.96 1.96
C GLU A 13 27.15 0.40 1.42
N GLN A 14 27.33 0.68 0.13
CA GLN A 14 26.79 1.90 -0.51
C GLN A 14 25.25 1.90 -0.61
N VAL A 15 24.65 0.72 -0.84
CA VAL A 15 23.20 0.56 -0.83
C VAL A 15 22.62 0.83 0.56
N ILE A 16 23.28 0.34 1.62
CA ILE A 16 22.88 0.60 3.01
C ILE A 16 23.00 2.10 3.32
N GLU A 17 24.10 2.74 2.94
CA GLU A 17 24.29 4.18 3.17
C GLU A 17 23.20 5.01 2.46
N LEU A 18 22.84 4.64 1.22
CA LEU A 18 21.71 5.26 0.53
C LEU A 18 20.39 5.04 1.29
N GLU A 19 20.13 3.83 1.79
CA GLU A 19 18.93 3.53 2.57
C GLU A 19 18.87 4.33 3.88
N ILE A 20 20.01 4.55 4.56
CA ILE A 20 20.11 5.43 5.73
C ILE A 20 19.79 6.88 5.37
N ARG A 21 20.33 7.40 4.27
CA ARG A 21 20.02 8.77 3.79
C ARG A 21 18.53 8.93 3.47
N LEU A 22 17.92 7.94 2.83
CA LEU A 22 16.49 7.92 2.56
C LEU A 22 15.65 7.87 3.84
N ALA A 23 16.05 7.05 4.82
CA ALA A 23 15.40 6.96 6.12
C ALA A 23 15.48 8.29 6.89
N ASN A 24 16.65 8.96 6.90
CA ASN A 24 16.82 10.27 7.52
C ASN A 24 16.05 11.40 6.80
N ALA A 25 15.80 11.25 5.50
CA ALA A 25 14.96 12.17 4.76
C ALA A 25 13.46 11.97 5.04
N THR A 26 13.08 10.78 5.50
CA THR A 26 11.69 10.38 5.73
C THR A 26 11.14 11.05 6.99
N VAL A 27 9.93 11.62 6.89
CA VAL A 27 9.27 12.30 8.02
C VAL A 27 8.79 11.26 9.06
N PRO A 28 8.98 11.46 10.38
CA PRO A 28 8.50 10.54 11.41
C PRO A 28 6.99 10.26 11.31
N GLU A 29 6.55 9.08 11.70
CA GLU A 29 5.13 8.69 11.64
C GLU A 29 4.22 9.65 12.42
N SER A 30 4.68 10.12 13.59
CA SER A 30 3.95 11.07 14.44
C SER A 30 3.61 12.39 13.72
N GLU A 31 4.48 12.83 12.82
CA GLU A 31 4.29 14.06 12.02
C GLU A 31 3.43 13.83 10.77
N ARG A 32 3.09 12.57 10.45
CA ARG A 32 2.24 12.21 9.29
C ARG A 32 0.75 12.14 9.60
N HIS A 33 0.36 12.23 10.88
CA HIS A 33 -1.05 12.13 11.27
C HIS A 33 -1.88 13.35 10.91
N ASP A 34 -1.25 14.52 10.78
CA ASP A 34 -1.93 15.72 10.30
C ASP A 34 -2.06 15.65 8.77
N THR A 35 -3.22 15.17 8.32
CA THR A 35 -3.55 15.06 6.91
C THR A 35 -3.60 16.42 6.21
N GLY A 36 -3.88 17.50 6.94
CA GLY A 36 -3.93 18.85 6.37
C GLY A 36 -2.54 19.37 6.04
N SER A 37 -1.59 19.28 6.97
CA SER A 37 -0.22 19.74 6.73
C SER A 37 0.58 18.85 5.77
N ASN A 38 0.22 17.58 5.65
CA ASN A 38 0.88 16.65 4.73
C ASN A 38 0.30 16.66 3.31
N TYR A 39 -0.89 17.22 3.10
CA TYR A 39 -1.55 17.29 1.81
C TYR A 39 -1.17 18.59 1.08
N LEU A 40 -0.43 18.46 -0.02
CA LEU A 40 -0.16 19.58 -0.91
C LEU A 40 -0.65 19.25 -2.32
N GLN A 41 -1.60 20.02 -2.82
CA GLN A 41 -2.03 19.93 -4.21
C GLN A 41 -1.40 21.07 -5.01
N LEU A 42 -0.68 20.71 -6.08
CA LEU A 42 -0.02 21.65 -6.98
C LEU A 42 -0.09 21.16 -8.43
N SER A 43 0.25 22.02 -9.40
CA SER A 43 0.28 21.61 -10.79
C SER A 43 1.53 20.77 -11.10
N LEU A 44 1.48 19.92 -12.12
CA LEU A 44 2.65 19.18 -12.61
C LEU A 44 3.84 20.10 -12.93
N ARG A 45 3.57 21.29 -13.49
CA ARG A 45 4.60 22.32 -13.73
C ARG A 45 5.29 22.77 -12.44
N ASP A 46 4.51 23.04 -11.41
CA ASP A 46 5.05 23.52 -10.14
C ASP A 46 5.83 22.37 -9.46
N LEU A 47 5.42 21.12 -9.66
CA LEU A 47 6.10 19.94 -9.11
C LEU A 47 7.50 19.78 -9.72
N LYS A 48 7.61 19.95 -11.04
CA LYS A 48 8.89 19.96 -11.75
C LYS A 48 9.81 21.06 -11.24
N THR A 49 9.24 22.23 -10.93
CA THR A 49 10.00 23.39 -10.42
C THR A 49 10.51 23.13 -9.00
N GLU A 50 9.66 22.59 -8.14
CA GLU A 50 9.99 22.32 -6.74
C GLU A 50 10.91 21.10 -6.56
N VAL A 51 10.84 20.12 -7.46
CA VAL A 51 11.63 18.88 -7.43
C VAL A 51 12.20 18.58 -8.82
N PRO A 52 13.24 19.33 -9.27
CA PRO A 52 13.80 19.18 -10.62
C PRO A 52 14.69 17.94 -10.80
N GLY A 53 15.02 17.23 -9.71
CA GLY A 53 15.88 16.05 -9.74
C GLY A 53 15.22 14.79 -10.32
N ILE A 54 13.92 14.85 -10.65
CA ILE A 54 13.14 13.74 -11.19
C ILE A 54 12.60 14.15 -12.57
N LEU A 55 12.76 13.27 -13.56
CA LEU A 55 12.15 13.41 -14.88
C LEU A 55 10.67 13.04 -14.82
N TRP A 56 9.84 13.95 -14.30
CA TRP A 56 8.44 13.70 -14.00
C TRP A 56 7.61 13.27 -15.21
N ASP A 57 7.83 13.89 -16.38
CA ASP A 57 7.12 13.53 -17.62
C ASP A 57 7.39 12.08 -18.01
N ASP A 58 8.66 11.68 -18.04
CA ASP A 58 9.05 10.32 -18.41
C ASP A 58 8.54 9.30 -17.39
N TYR A 59 8.64 9.63 -16.10
CA TYR A 59 8.16 8.78 -15.02
C TYR A 59 6.64 8.56 -15.09
N LEU A 60 5.86 9.64 -15.21
CA LEU A 60 4.41 9.57 -15.24
C LEU A 60 3.90 8.95 -16.55
N ARG A 61 4.53 9.26 -17.69
CA ARG A 61 4.21 8.61 -18.97
C ARG A 61 4.48 7.11 -18.92
N ALA A 62 5.62 6.68 -18.37
CA ALA A 62 5.96 5.27 -18.26
C ALA A 62 4.96 4.49 -17.40
N PHE A 63 4.39 5.12 -16.38
CA PHE A 63 3.45 4.47 -15.47
C PHE A 63 1.98 4.54 -15.95
N LEU A 64 1.54 5.69 -16.47
CA LEU A 64 0.15 5.92 -16.87
C LEU A 64 -0.12 5.57 -18.34
N GLY A 65 0.92 5.46 -19.17
CA GLY A 65 0.79 5.20 -20.60
C GLY A 65 0.33 6.41 -21.42
N SER A 66 0.25 7.61 -20.83
CA SER A 66 -0.21 8.83 -21.48
C SER A 66 0.53 10.07 -21.01
N ASP A 67 0.61 11.07 -21.87
CA ASP A 67 1.12 12.40 -21.51
C ASP A 67 0.14 13.16 -20.63
N LEU A 68 0.68 13.84 -19.61
CA LEU A 68 -0.08 14.72 -18.73
C LEU A 68 0.11 16.18 -19.13
N ARG A 69 -0.91 17.00 -18.85
CA ARG A 69 -0.82 18.44 -19.05
C ARG A 69 -0.04 19.08 -17.91
N GLU A 70 0.66 20.17 -18.19
CA GLU A 70 1.38 20.94 -17.16
C GLU A 70 0.46 21.45 -16.03
N THR A 71 -0.83 21.64 -16.32
CA THR A 71 -1.85 22.08 -15.36
C THR A 71 -2.48 20.93 -14.58
N GLU A 72 -2.04 19.69 -14.78
CA GLU A 72 -2.63 18.53 -14.12
C GLU A 72 -2.44 18.66 -12.59
N PRO A 73 -3.52 18.56 -11.79
CA PRO A 73 -3.42 18.64 -10.33
C PRO A 73 -2.78 17.37 -9.77
N ILE A 74 -1.66 17.52 -9.07
CA ILE A 74 -0.95 16.43 -8.40
C ILE A 74 -1.02 16.66 -6.90
N VAL A 75 -1.50 15.65 -6.19
CA VAL A 75 -1.44 15.60 -4.72
C VAL A 75 -0.11 14.97 -4.31
N VAL A 76 0.69 15.74 -3.57
CA VAL A 76 1.95 15.28 -2.99
C VAL A 76 1.78 15.18 -1.48
N TYR A 77 2.01 13.97 -0.97
CA TYR A 77 2.16 13.76 0.46
C TYR A 77 3.60 14.01 0.88
N THR A 78 3.78 14.85 1.90
CA THR A 78 5.10 15.10 2.50
C THR A 78 6.10 15.67 1.48
N MET A 79 5.79 16.86 0.94
CA MET A 79 6.66 17.60 0.02
C MET A 79 8.13 17.74 0.48
N PRO A 80 8.43 17.92 1.78
CA PRO A 80 9.82 17.98 2.26
C PRO A 80 10.64 16.70 1.96
N PHE A 81 10.02 15.52 2.08
CA PHE A 81 10.68 14.26 1.72
C PHE A 81 11.00 14.24 0.23
N LEU A 82 10.05 14.62 -0.62
CA LEU A 82 10.22 14.56 -2.06
C LEU A 82 11.33 15.48 -2.57
N LYS A 83 11.45 16.68 -1.99
CA LYS A 83 12.57 17.60 -2.25
C LYS A 83 13.92 16.98 -1.86
N ARG A 84 14.01 16.38 -0.66
CA ARG A 84 15.23 15.70 -0.20
C ARG A 84 15.56 14.50 -1.07
N LEU A 85 14.56 13.72 -1.49
CA LEU A 85 14.71 12.60 -2.41
C LEU A 85 15.33 13.04 -3.73
N GLY A 86 14.79 14.11 -4.35
CA GLY A 86 15.34 14.67 -5.58
C GLY A 86 16.82 15.05 -5.46
N HIS A 87 17.22 15.62 -4.32
CA HIS A 87 18.62 15.93 -4.03
C HIS A 87 19.49 14.68 -3.77
N ILE A 88 18.96 13.69 -3.04
CA ILE A 88 19.66 12.41 -2.81
C ILE A 88 19.88 11.70 -4.15
N MET A 89 18.89 11.65 -5.01
CA MET A 89 18.98 11.01 -6.33
C MET A 89 19.99 11.71 -7.23
N SER A 90 20.01 13.06 -7.27
CA SER A 90 20.95 13.79 -8.12
C SER A 90 22.40 13.73 -7.62
N SER A 91 22.61 13.55 -6.32
CA SER A 91 23.95 13.45 -5.70
C SER A 91 24.49 12.02 -5.58
N THR A 92 23.71 11.01 -5.93
CA THR A 92 24.08 9.60 -5.78
C THR A 92 24.47 9.00 -7.12
N ASP A 93 25.53 8.17 -7.13
CA ASP A 93 25.95 7.47 -8.34
C ASP A 93 24.83 6.55 -8.87
N LYS A 94 24.65 6.54 -10.20
CA LYS A 94 23.59 5.77 -10.87
C LYS A 94 23.68 4.28 -10.58
N ARG A 95 24.89 3.71 -10.43
CA ARG A 95 25.10 2.30 -10.08
C ARG A 95 24.51 1.99 -8.70
N VAL A 96 24.68 2.88 -7.73
CA VAL A 96 24.12 2.71 -6.38
C VAL A 96 22.60 2.77 -6.40
N LEU A 97 22.01 3.71 -7.15
CA LEU A 97 20.55 3.79 -7.33
C LEU A 97 19.99 2.51 -7.96
N TRP A 98 20.64 1.99 -9.00
CA TRP A 98 20.26 0.72 -9.63
C TRP A 98 20.42 -0.47 -8.70
N ASN A 99 21.52 -0.56 -7.96
CA ASN A 99 21.75 -1.62 -6.98
C ASN A 99 20.69 -1.58 -5.87
N TYR A 100 20.30 -0.39 -5.39
CA TYR A 100 19.20 -0.23 -4.44
C TYR A 100 17.87 -0.71 -5.04
N ALA A 101 17.50 -0.26 -6.23
CA ALA A 101 16.26 -0.70 -6.90
C ALA A 101 16.23 -2.23 -7.09
N MET A 102 17.33 -2.82 -7.54
CA MET A 102 17.48 -4.28 -7.68
C MET A 102 17.38 -4.97 -6.33
N TRP A 103 17.98 -4.44 -5.27
CA TRP A 103 17.87 -4.99 -3.93
C TRP A 103 16.43 -5.00 -3.43
N ARG A 104 15.68 -3.90 -3.61
CA ARG A 104 14.26 -3.82 -3.26
C ARG A 104 13.43 -4.86 -4.02
N MET A 105 13.74 -5.10 -5.30
CA MET A 105 13.10 -6.15 -6.10
C MET A 105 13.47 -7.56 -5.62
N VAL A 106 14.75 -7.81 -5.31
CA VAL A 106 15.22 -9.10 -4.77
C VAL A 106 14.50 -9.42 -3.46
N MET A 107 14.39 -8.45 -2.55
CA MET A 107 13.65 -8.61 -1.30
C MET A 107 12.17 -8.96 -1.52
N LYS A 108 11.55 -8.37 -2.55
CA LYS A 108 10.16 -8.65 -2.94
C LYS A 108 9.97 -10.05 -3.51
N VAL A 109 10.93 -10.52 -4.31
CA VAL A 109 10.86 -11.79 -5.04
C VAL A 109 11.33 -12.98 -4.22
N THR A 110 12.28 -12.79 -3.29
CA THR A 110 12.91 -13.86 -2.50
C THR A 110 11.94 -14.85 -1.85
N PRO A 111 10.78 -14.44 -1.29
CA PRO A 111 9.79 -15.37 -0.75
C PRO A 111 9.25 -16.40 -1.75
N HIS A 112 9.39 -16.14 -3.06
CA HIS A 112 8.88 -16.97 -4.15
C HIS A 112 9.97 -17.80 -4.85
N LEU A 113 11.22 -17.71 -4.41
CA LEU A 113 12.36 -18.45 -4.98
C LEU A 113 12.53 -19.84 -4.34
N THR A 114 13.67 -20.51 -4.54
CA THR A 114 13.95 -21.82 -3.94
C THR A 114 14.09 -21.73 -2.41
N GLN A 115 14.02 -22.89 -1.74
CA GLN A 115 14.12 -22.97 -0.28
C GLN A 115 15.39 -22.30 0.29
N GLU A 116 16.50 -22.38 -0.44
CA GLU A 116 17.77 -21.76 -0.06
C GLU A 116 17.63 -20.24 0.14
N TYR A 117 17.08 -19.53 -0.85
CA TYR A 117 16.84 -18.09 -0.76
C TYR A 117 15.82 -17.74 0.31
N GLN A 118 14.75 -18.52 0.42
CA GLN A 118 13.73 -18.32 1.45
C GLN A 118 14.30 -18.47 2.87
N SER A 119 15.22 -19.41 3.09
CA SER A 119 15.89 -19.60 4.38
C SER A 119 16.76 -18.39 4.75
N ARG A 120 17.50 -17.80 3.79
CA ARG A 120 18.29 -16.58 4.03
C ARG A 120 17.42 -15.37 4.37
N SER A 121 16.29 -15.21 3.67
CA SER A 121 15.32 -14.16 4.00
C SER A 121 14.71 -14.37 5.39
N HIS A 122 14.46 -15.63 5.78
CA HIS A 122 13.98 -15.94 7.12
C HIS A 122 15.02 -15.60 8.20
N GLU A 123 16.29 -15.97 8.02
CA GLU A 123 17.39 -15.59 8.93
C GLU A 123 17.43 -14.07 9.14
N PHE A 124 17.31 -13.29 8.06
CA PHE A 124 17.24 -11.82 8.15
C PHE A 124 16.01 -11.34 8.92
N GLN A 125 14.83 -11.90 8.67
CA GLN A 125 13.60 -11.56 9.40
C GLN A 125 13.66 -11.95 10.89
N THR A 126 14.32 -13.06 11.23
CA THR A 126 14.53 -13.45 12.64
C THR A 126 15.34 -12.40 13.39
N VAL A 127 16.39 -11.84 12.77
CA VAL A 127 17.18 -10.76 13.37
C VAL A 127 16.37 -9.46 13.45
N LEU A 128 15.63 -9.12 12.40
CA LEU A 128 14.93 -7.82 12.30
C LEU A 128 13.70 -7.72 13.21
N VAL A 129 12.87 -8.76 13.24
CA VAL A 129 11.55 -8.74 13.89
C VAL A 129 11.31 -9.94 14.82
N GLY A 130 12.32 -10.78 15.08
CA GLY A 130 12.24 -11.87 16.06
C GLY A 130 11.40 -13.07 15.63
N VAL A 131 11.11 -13.23 14.33
CA VAL A 131 10.28 -14.33 13.84
C VAL A 131 11.00 -15.67 14.01
N GLN A 132 10.46 -16.56 14.85
CA GLN A 132 11.10 -17.84 15.21
C GLN A 132 10.78 -19.01 14.29
N SER A 133 9.70 -18.94 13.51
CA SER A 133 9.32 -20.02 12.62
C SER A 133 8.74 -19.51 11.32
N ARG A 134 8.90 -20.32 10.26
CA ARG A 134 8.34 -20.02 8.94
C ARG A 134 6.86 -20.35 8.94
N ARG A 135 6.04 -19.46 8.34
CA ARG A 135 4.63 -19.75 8.08
C ARG A 135 4.51 -21.01 7.20
N LYS A 136 3.52 -21.85 7.50
CA LYS A 136 3.23 -23.05 6.70
C LYS A 136 2.87 -22.64 5.27
N ARG A 137 3.34 -23.39 4.27
CA ARG A 137 3.14 -23.06 2.84
C ARG A 137 1.69 -22.83 2.46
N TRP A 138 0.77 -23.68 2.93
CA TRP A 138 -0.67 -23.52 2.64
C TRP A 138 -1.22 -22.18 3.14
N SER A 139 -0.75 -21.71 4.30
CA SER A 139 -1.19 -20.44 4.88
C SER A 139 -0.68 -19.25 4.06
N LEU A 140 0.56 -19.32 3.58
CA LEU A 140 1.11 -18.33 2.64
C LEU A 140 0.35 -18.32 1.31
N CYS A 141 -0.04 -19.48 0.80
CA CYS A 141 -0.86 -19.59 -0.41
C CYS A 141 -2.23 -18.93 -0.20
N ILE A 142 -2.92 -19.21 0.92
CA ILE A 142 -4.21 -18.57 1.24
C ILE A 142 -4.05 -17.06 1.37
N GLU A 143 -3.04 -16.56 2.09
CA GLU A 143 -2.79 -15.12 2.24
C GLU A 143 -2.51 -14.46 0.89
N SER A 144 -1.70 -15.08 0.05
CA SER A 144 -1.39 -14.58 -1.30
C SER A 144 -2.63 -14.58 -2.20
N THR A 145 -3.46 -15.63 -2.15
CA THR A 145 -4.71 -15.71 -2.90
C THR A 145 -5.70 -14.67 -2.40
N ASN A 146 -5.90 -14.53 -1.09
CA ASN A 146 -6.80 -13.54 -0.50
C ASN A 146 -6.38 -12.10 -0.81
N LYS A 147 -5.07 -11.83 -0.89
CA LYS A 147 -4.56 -10.50 -1.25
C LYS A 147 -4.88 -10.11 -2.70
N ARG A 148 -5.01 -11.09 -3.60
CA ARG A 148 -5.20 -10.87 -5.05
C ARG A 148 -6.65 -11.08 -5.48
N LEU A 149 -7.30 -12.08 -4.92
CA LEU A 149 -8.65 -12.54 -5.22
C LEU A 149 -9.55 -12.46 -3.98
N GLY A 150 -9.38 -11.40 -3.18
CA GLY A 150 -10.05 -11.26 -1.88
C GLY A 150 -11.58 -11.26 -1.98
N MET A 151 -12.15 -10.72 -3.06
CA MET A 151 -13.59 -10.74 -3.33
C MET A 151 -14.08 -12.17 -3.60
N ALA A 152 -13.35 -12.95 -4.41
CA ALA A 152 -13.68 -14.35 -4.67
C ALA A 152 -13.53 -15.24 -3.41
N VAL A 153 -12.43 -15.09 -2.67
CA VAL A 153 -12.21 -15.79 -1.39
C VAL A 153 -13.29 -15.39 -0.37
N GLY A 154 -13.66 -14.11 -0.34
CA GLY A 154 -14.74 -13.58 0.48
C GLY A 154 -16.09 -14.22 0.16
N ALA A 155 -16.45 -14.34 -1.12
CA ALA A 155 -17.69 -15.00 -1.54
C ALA A 155 -17.78 -16.46 -1.07
N LEU A 156 -16.67 -17.21 -1.16
CA LEU A 156 -16.58 -18.56 -0.61
C LEU A 156 -16.74 -18.58 0.92
N PHE A 157 -16.06 -17.66 1.62
CA PHE A 157 -16.14 -17.57 3.07
C PHE A 157 -17.57 -17.24 3.55
N ILE A 158 -18.24 -16.31 2.88
CA ILE A 158 -19.60 -15.88 3.23
C ILE A 158 -20.58 -17.04 3.10
N ARG A 159 -20.53 -17.76 1.97
CA ARG A 159 -21.41 -18.90 1.70
C ARG A 159 -21.35 -19.96 2.81
N ASP A 160 -20.15 -20.22 3.32
CA ASP A 160 -19.92 -21.37 4.21
C ASP A 160 -19.88 -20.98 5.70
N ASN A 161 -19.63 -19.71 6.05
CA ASN A 161 -19.33 -19.29 7.44
C ASN A 161 -20.05 -18.03 7.92
N PHE A 162 -20.74 -17.26 7.07
CA PHE A 162 -21.33 -15.99 7.49
C PHE A 162 -22.83 -16.13 7.79
N ASN A 163 -23.22 -15.86 9.04
CA ASN A 163 -24.62 -15.80 9.44
C ASN A 163 -25.22 -14.43 9.06
N HIS A 164 -26.24 -14.42 8.21
CA HIS A 164 -26.94 -13.19 7.82
C HIS A 164 -27.58 -12.45 8.99
N GLU A 165 -28.01 -13.16 10.05
CA GLU A 165 -28.55 -12.54 11.26
C GLU A 165 -27.50 -11.64 11.94
N SER A 166 -26.22 -12.04 11.92
CA SER A 166 -25.13 -11.23 12.47
C SER A 166 -24.95 -9.89 11.74
N LYS A 167 -25.29 -9.80 10.45
CA LYS A 167 -25.27 -8.52 9.71
C LYS A 167 -26.36 -7.58 10.22
N ALA A 168 -27.56 -8.10 10.50
CA ALA A 168 -28.67 -7.31 11.03
C ALA A 168 -28.37 -6.80 12.44
N THR A 169 -27.86 -7.67 13.33
CA THR A 169 -27.47 -7.26 14.69
C THR A 169 -26.37 -6.20 14.67
N ALA A 170 -25.34 -6.36 13.83
CA ALA A 170 -24.27 -5.37 13.71
C ALA A 170 -24.77 -4.02 13.17
N LEU A 171 -25.77 -4.04 12.28
CA LEU A 171 -26.40 -2.83 11.75
C LEU A 171 -27.14 -2.06 12.84
N GLU A 172 -27.96 -2.77 13.62
CA GLU A 172 -28.67 -2.20 14.77
C GLU A 172 -27.67 -1.59 15.77
N MET A 173 -26.59 -2.31 16.11
CA MET A 173 -25.54 -1.80 16.98
C MET A 173 -24.91 -0.51 16.46
N ILE A 174 -24.63 -0.40 15.16
CA ILE A 174 -24.06 0.83 14.56
C ILE A 174 -25.06 1.98 14.64
N HIS A 175 -26.35 1.73 14.41
CA HIS A 175 -27.39 2.76 14.54
C HIS A 175 -27.50 3.26 15.97
N THR A 176 -27.54 2.36 16.96
CA THR A 176 -27.53 2.72 18.38
C THR A 176 -26.26 3.51 18.76
N LEU A 177 -25.09 3.13 18.25
CA LEU A 177 -23.84 3.87 18.51
C LEU A 177 -23.87 5.27 17.88
N ARG A 178 -24.48 5.43 16.71
CA ARG A 178 -24.64 6.75 16.06
C ARG A 178 -25.60 7.65 16.85
N GLU A 179 -26.70 7.09 17.36
CA GLU A 179 -27.64 7.80 18.23
C GLU A 179 -26.94 8.26 19.52
N ALA A 180 -26.29 7.35 20.23
CA ALA A 180 -25.55 7.67 21.44
C ALA A 180 -24.43 8.70 21.20
N PHE A 181 -23.72 8.62 20.07
CA PHE A 181 -22.74 9.64 19.69
C PHE A 181 -23.39 11.02 19.46
N SER A 182 -24.59 11.04 18.88
CA SER A 182 -25.33 12.29 18.64
C SER A 182 -25.80 12.93 19.94
N GLU A 183 -26.24 12.12 20.92
CA GLU A 183 -26.57 12.58 22.28
C GLU A 183 -25.34 13.15 22.99
N LEU A 184 -24.21 12.44 22.94
CA LEU A 184 -22.94 12.91 23.50
C LEU A 184 -22.47 14.23 22.87
N LEU A 185 -22.75 14.45 21.57
CA LEU A 185 -22.48 15.74 20.93
C LEU A 185 -23.34 16.86 21.50
N GLU A 186 -24.58 16.61 21.93
CA GLU A 186 -25.44 17.64 22.53
C GLU A 186 -24.96 18.08 23.91
N GLU A 187 -24.51 17.13 24.72
CA GLU A 187 -24.00 17.39 26.07
C GLU A 187 -22.57 17.93 26.09
N ASN A 188 -21.92 18.00 24.93
CA ASN A 188 -20.52 18.41 24.81
C ASN A 188 -20.36 19.93 24.95
N GLU A 189 -19.85 20.36 26.11
CA GLU A 189 -19.62 21.78 26.44
C GLU A 189 -18.37 22.41 25.79
N TRP A 190 -17.40 21.62 25.32
CA TRP A 190 -16.15 22.18 24.76
C TRP A 190 -16.26 22.60 23.30
N MET A 191 -17.27 22.10 22.58
CA MET A 191 -17.60 22.51 21.21
C MET A 191 -18.59 23.69 21.21
N ASP A 192 -18.55 24.53 20.19
CA ASP A 192 -19.63 25.50 19.92
C ASP A 192 -20.79 24.84 19.15
N ASP A 193 -21.93 25.55 19.06
CA ASP A 193 -23.14 25.06 18.40
C ASP A 193 -22.94 24.75 16.92
N GLU A 194 -22.15 25.57 16.21
CA GLU A 194 -21.88 25.40 14.78
C GLU A 194 -21.08 24.11 14.53
N THR A 195 -20.03 23.90 15.32
CA THR A 195 -19.19 22.72 15.27
C THR A 195 -19.97 21.44 15.62
N ARG A 196 -20.86 21.51 16.63
CA ARG A 196 -21.77 20.39 16.97
C ARG A 196 -22.69 20.02 15.81
N ALA A 197 -23.27 21.03 15.12
CA ALA A 197 -24.15 20.79 14.00
C ALA A 197 -23.42 20.09 12.84
N VAL A 198 -22.22 20.54 12.49
CA VAL A 198 -21.37 19.91 11.45
C VAL A 198 -20.95 18.49 11.86
N ALA A 199 -20.59 18.27 13.12
CA ALA A 199 -20.23 16.94 13.62
C ALA A 199 -21.40 15.95 13.50
N ARG A 200 -22.63 16.40 13.79
CA ARG A 200 -23.85 15.61 13.62
C ARG A 200 -24.14 15.30 12.16
N GLU A 201 -24.04 16.29 11.28
CA GLU A 201 -24.22 16.08 9.83
C GLU A 201 -23.25 15.01 9.32
N LYS A 202 -21.98 15.10 9.73
CA LYS A 202 -20.96 14.10 9.37
C LYS A 202 -21.30 12.71 9.92
N ALA A 203 -21.73 12.58 11.18
CA ALA A 203 -22.11 11.31 11.77
C ALA A 203 -23.28 10.65 11.00
N ASN A 204 -24.27 11.46 10.58
CA ASN A 204 -25.41 11.01 9.79
C ASN A 204 -25.02 10.61 8.35
N ALA A 205 -24.01 11.27 7.77
CA ALA A 205 -23.50 10.97 6.44
C ALA A 205 -22.53 9.77 6.39
N MET A 206 -22.15 9.18 7.53
CA MET A 206 -21.24 8.04 7.57
C MET A 206 -21.88 6.79 6.93
N ASN A 207 -21.32 6.37 5.80
CA ASN A 207 -21.70 5.14 5.12
C ASN A 207 -21.31 3.89 5.93
N GLU A 208 -22.21 2.92 5.98
CA GLU A 208 -22.04 1.66 6.72
C GLU A 208 -21.56 0.55 5.77
N LYS A 209 -20.48 -0.13 6.14
CA LYS A 209 -19.98 -1.32 5.42
C LYS A 209 -19.84 -2.47 6.39
N ILE A 210 -20.78 -3.42 6.34
CA ILE A 210 -20.87 -4.54 7.30
C ILE A 210 -20.69 -5.88 6.58
N GLY A 211 -19.67 -6.63 7.00
CA GLY A 211 -19.38 -7.97 6.50
C GLY A 211 -18.83 -7.97 5.08
N TYR A 212 -19.70 -7.78 4.10
CA TYR A 212 -19.36 -7.89 2.68
C TYR A 212 -20.22 -6.98 1.79
N PRO A 213 -19.70 -6.55 0.63
CA PRO A 213 -20.48 -5.81 -0.35
C PRO A 213 -21.44 -6.76 -1.08
N ASP A 214 -22.66 -6.30 -1.37
CA ASP A 214 -23.72 -7.15 -1.90
C ASP A 214 -23.37 -7.80 -3.25
N MET A 215 -22.44 -7.23 -4.03
CA MET A 215 -21.94 -7.85 -5.26
C MET A 215 -21.38 -9.27 -5.08
N LEU A 216 -20.93 -9.65 -3.87
CA LEU A 216 -20.38 -10.99 -3.60
C LEU A 216 -21.44 -12.09 -3.59
N THR A 217 -22.73 -11.77 -3.54
CA THR A 217 -23.81 -12.76 -3.62
C THR A 217 -24.26 -13.02 -5.06
N SER A 218 -23.81 -12.23 -6.03
CA SER A 218 -24.07 -12.44 -7.46
C SER A 218 -22.82 -13.02 -8.15
N PRO A 219 -22.91 -14.26 -8.67
CA PRO A 219 -21.83 -14.85 -9.47
C PRO A 219 -21.46 -14.00 -10.70
N GLU A 220 -22.44 -13.33 -11.32
CA GLU A 220 -22.25 -12.51 -12.51
C GLU A 220 -21.43 -11.25 -12.20
N LEU A 221 -21.80 -10.52 -11.15
CA LEU A 221 -21.07 -9.32 -10.72
C LEU A 221 -19.65 -9.67 -10.24
N LEU A 222 -19.50 -10.81 -9.56
CA LEU A 222 -18.19 -11.29 -9.14
C LEU A 222 -17.31 -11.69 -10.33
N ALA A 223 -17.88 -12.28 -11.38
CA ALA A 223 -17.13 -12.63 -12.59
C ALA A 223 -16.63 -11.39 -13.33
N LEU A 224 -17.43 -10.31 -13.39
CA LEU A 224 -17.04 -9.04 -14.02
C LEU A 224 -15.84 -8.40 -13.33
N GLU A 225 -15.73 -8.49 -12.00
CA GLU A 225 -14.56 -8.00 -11.24
C GLU A 225 -13.24 -8.64 -11.70
N TYR A 226 -13.30 -9.87 -12.22
CA TYR A 226 -12.13 -10.65 -12.62
C TYR A 226 -12.03 -10.89 -14.14
N GLU A 227 -12.81 -10.19 -14.96
CA GLU A 227 -12.87 -10.39 -16.42
C GLU A 227 -11.50 -10.22 -17.09
N ASN A 228 -10.67 -9.30 -16.60
CA ASN A 228 -9.34 -9.01 -17.14
C ASN A 228 -8.21 -9.84 -16.48
N VAL A 229 -8.53 -10.72 -15.53
CA VAL A 229 -7.54 -11.59 -14.90
C VAL A 229 -7.39 -12.85 -15.74
N THR A 230 -6.28 -12.96 -16.45
CA THR A 230 -5.94 -14.16 -17.22
C THR A 230 -5.18 -15.14 -16.33
N ASP A 231 -5.81 -16.27 -16.00
CA ASP A 231 -5.17 -17.35 -15.28
C ASP A 231 -4.36 -18.24 -16.23
N ASP A 232 -3.03 -18.10 -16.24
CA ASP A 232 -2.16 -19.19 -16.73
C ASP A 232 -2.06 -20.27 -15.64
N CYS A 233 -3.11 -21.08 -15.51
CA CYS A 233 -3.20 -22.19 -14.55
C CYS A 233 -2.12 -23.29 -14.74
N GLY A 234 -1.26 -23.20 -15.76
CA GLY A 234 -0.17 -24.15 -16.02
C GLY A 234 1.25 -23.68 -15.66
N GLY A 235 1.42 -22.41 -15.27
CA GLY A 235 2.73 -21.76 -15.13
C GLY A 235 3.43 -21.90 -13.76
N ARG A 236 4.76 -21.68 -13.75
CA ARG A 236 5.57 -21.60 -12.51
C ARG A 236 5.11 -20.40 -11.67
N LEU A 237 4.98 -20.56 -10.35
CA LEU A 237 4.54 -19.51 -9.40
C LEU A 237 5.22 -18.14 -9.60
N PHE A 238 6.51 -18.13 -9.97
CA PHE A 238 7.25 -16.89 -10.26
C PHE A 238 6.73 -16.18 -11.52
N GLY A 239 6.38 -16.93 -12.57
CA GLY A 239 5.80 -16.39 -13.81
C GLY A 239 4.38 -15.84 -13.62
N GLN A 240 3.63 -16.35 -12.63
CA GLN A 240 2.32 -15.81 -12.25
C GLN A 240 2.45 -14.59 -11.31
N TYR A 241 3.59 -14.41 -10.65
CA TYR A 241 3.76 -13.32 -9.68
C TYR A 241 3.89 -11.95 -10.35
N LEU A 242 4.65 -11.88 -11.46
CA LEU A 242 5.03 -10.63 -12.14
C LEU A 242 3.87 -9.94 -12.89
N PRO A 243 3.06 -10.63 -13.72
CA PRO A 243 1.97 -9.99 -14.47
C PRO A 243 0.89 -9.41 -13.55
N LEU A 244 0.65 -10.08 -12.42
CA LEU A 244 -0.32 -9.65 -11.39
C LEU A 244 0.19 -8.46 -10.54
N HIS A 245 1.39 -7.95 -10.81
CA HIS A 245 1.93 -6.73 -10.23
C HIS A 245 2.15 -5.61 -11.26
N GLY A 246 1.64 -5.77 -12.50
CA GLY A 246 1.73 -4.74 -13.54
C GLY A 246 3.15 -4.53 -14.09
N VAL A 247 3.95 -5.61 -14.15
CA VAL A 247 5.26 -5.64 -14.84
C VAL A 247 5.14 -6.52 -16.07
#